data_AF-A0A2P8VXP0-F1
#
_entry.id   AF-A0A2P8VXP0-F1
#
_cell.length_a   1.000
_cell.length_b   1.000
_cell.length_c   1.000
_cell.angle_alpha   90.00
_cell.angle_beta   90.00
_cell.angle_gamma   90.00
#
_symmetry.space_group_name_H-M   'P 1'
#
loop_
_entity.id
_entity.type
_entity.pdbx_description
1 polymer ?
#
loop_
_entity_poly.entity_id
_entity_poly.type
_entity_poly.pdbx_seq_one_letter_code
_entity_poly.pdbx_strand_id
1 'polypeptide(L)'
;MDWKSMELPKPKNPRPQVGELGLYDYWRLVVASKLVKKSVAAILQTAVITYLERNWEKHETRLTLEANEQGISPEEMFLRYVNDDGDK
;
A
#
# COMPACT_ATOMS: atom_id res chain seq x y z
N MET A 1 8.15 3.88 14.83
CA MET A 1 9.54 3.87 14.33
C MET A 1 9.72 4.97 13.28
N ASP A 2 10.95 5.43 12.99
CA ASP A 2 11.18 6.39 11.89
C ASP A 2 11.44 5.65 10.57
N TRP A 3 10.36 5.24 9.91
CA TRP A 3 10.41 4.52 8.64
C TRP A 3 11.03 5.35 7.51
N LYS A 4 11.09 6.68 7.64
CA LYS A 4 11.58 7.60 6.60
C LYS A 4 13.10 7.62 6.49
N SER A 5 13.81 7.16 7.53
CA SER A 5 15.27 7.08 7.52
C SER A 5 15.81 5.75 6.97
N MET A 6 14.94 4.80 6.61
CA MET A 6 15.35 3.51 6.07
C MET A 6 15.72 3.62 4.59
N GLU A 7 16.84 3.04 4.19
CA GLU A 7 17.17 2.86 2.78
C GLU A 7 16.30 1.73 2.20
N LEU A 8 15.32 2.11 1.37
CA LEU A 8 14.41 1.17 0.73
C LEU A 8 14.82 0.92 -0.73
N PRO A 9 14.79 -0.33 -1.21
CA PRO A 9 15.06 -0.63 -2.61
C PRO A 9 14.01 0.04 -3.50
N LYS A 10 14.42 0.40 -4.72
CA LYS A 10 13.47 0.89 -5.72
C LYS A 10 12.55 -0.25 -6.13
N PRO A 11 11.23 -0.02 -6.27
CA PRO A 11 10.31 -1.04 -6.78
C PRO A 11 10.79 -1.53 -8.15
N LYS A 12 11.08 -2.84 -8.29
CA LYS A 12 11.54 -3.42 -9.56
C LYS A 12 10.47 -3.31 -10.66
N ASN A 13 9.19 -3.39 -10.28
CA ASN A 13 8.06 -3.22 -11.18
C ASN A 13 7.01 -2.30 -10.54
N PRO A 14 7.06 -0.97 -10.77
CA PRO A 14 6.17 -0.01 -10.11
C PRO A 14 4.72 -0.10 -10.62
N ARG A 15 4.43 -1.03 -11.54
CA ARG A 15 3.07 -1.34 -12.00
C ARG A 15 2.54 -2.48 -11.13
N PRO A 16 1.80 -2.18 -10.05
CA PRO A 16 1.18 -3.25 -9.27
C PRO A 16 0.29 -4.08 -10.19
N GLN A 17 0.41 -5.41 -10.12
CA GLN A 17 -0.62 -6.31 -10.66
C GLN A 17 -1.87 -6.11 -9.82
N VAL A 18 -2.76 -5.23 -10.30
CA VAL A 18 -4.03 -4.97 -9.67
C VAL A 18 -5.07 -5.94 -10.20
N GLY A 19 -5.93 -6.45 -9.31
CA GLY A 19 -7.14 -7.14 -9.72
C GLY A 19 -8.03 -6.21 -10.53
N GLU A 20 -8.81 -6.78 -11.45
CA GLU A 20 -9.80 -6.01 -12.22
C GLU A 20 -10.93 -5.54 -11.29
N LEU A 21 -11.30 -4.27 -11.42
CA LEU A 21 -12.53 -3.77 -10.78
C LEU A 21 -13.73 -4.39 -11.49
N GLY A 22 -14.69 -4.88 -10.70
CA GLY A 22 -15.99 -5.29 -11.23
C GLY A 22 -16.63 -4.15 -12.02
N LEU A 23 -17.29 -4.48 -13.14
CA LEU A 23 -17.83 -3.50 -14.09
C LEU A 23 -18.70 -2.44 -13.41
N TYR A 24 -19.52 -2.85 -12.44
CA TYR A 24 -20.40 -1.94 -11.72
C TYR A 24 -19.65 -0.92 -10.85
N ASP A 25 -18.60 -1.35 -10.15
CA ASP A 25 -17.77 -0.48 -9.31
C ASP A 25 -16.90 0.46 -10.16
N TYR A 26 -16.43 -0.02 -11.31
CA TYR A 26 -15.77 0.83 -12.30
C TYR A 26 -16.67 2.00 -12.72
N TRP A 27 -17.92 1.74 -13.08
CA TRP A 27 -18.85 2.81 -13.46
C TRP A 27 -19.19 3.74 -12.30
N ARG A 28 -19.32 3.24 -11.07
CA ARG A 28 -19.47 4.08 -9.87
C ARG A 28 -18.28 5.02 -9.69
N LEU A 29 -17.05 4.53 -9.88
CA LEU A 29 -15.85 5.33 -9.80
C LEU A 29 -15.81 6.40 -10.90
N VAL A 30 -16.21 6.05 -12.14
CA VAL A 30 -16.33 7.02 -13.24
C VAL A 30 -17.35 8.11 -12.90
N VAL A 31 -18.55 7.75 -12.43
CA VAL A 31 -19.58 8.73 -12.04
C VAL A 31 -19.07 9.63 -10.92
N ALA A 32 -18.47 9.06 -9.86
CA ALA A 32 -17.88 9.83 -8.77
C ALA A 32 -16.80 10.81 -9.27
N SER A 33 -15.96 10.40 -10.22
CA SER A 33 -14.94 11.25 -10.84
C SER A 33 -15.53 12.50 -11.50
N LYS A 34 -16.67 12.35 -12.17
CA LYS A 34 -17.37 13.47 -12.82
C LYS A 34 -18.00 14.41 -11.80
N LEU A 35 -18.63 13.88 -10.76
CA LEU A 35 -19.27 14.69 -9.71
C LEU A 35 -18.25 15.51 -8.91
N VAL A 36 -17.10 14.91 -8.56
CA VAL A 36 -16.04 15.56 -7.79
C VAL A 36 -15.09 16.38 -8.68
N LYS A 37 -15.29 16.36 -10.01
CA LYS A 37 -14.47 17.05 -11.01
C LYS A 37 -12.97 16.73 -10.90
N LYS A 38 -12.64 15.45 -10.67
CA LYS A 38 -11.27 14.93 -10.62
C LYS A 38 -11.11 13.75 -11.58
N SER A 39 -9.90 13.51 -12.05
CA SER A 39 -9.63 12.30 -12.83
C SER A 39 -9.76 11.04 -11.97
N VAL A 40 -10.05 9.90 -12.59
CA VAL A 40 -10.07 8.60 -11.90
C VAL A 40 -8.73 8.34 -11.21
N ALA A 41 -7.62 8.63 -11.89
CA ALA A 41 -6.27 8.50 -11.34
C ALA A 41 -6.08 9.33 -10.06
N ALA A 42 -6.54 10.59 -10.04
CA ALA A 42 -6.43 11.44 -8.85
C ALA A 42 -7.28 10.92 -7.67
N ILE A 43 -8.45 10.35 -7.95
CA ILE A 43 -9.29 9.71 -6.92
C ILE A 43 -8.59 8.48 -6.36
N LEU A 44 -8.05 7.62 -7.22
CA LEU A 44 -7.32 6.43 -6.78
C LEU A 44 -6.09 6.79 -5.94
N GLN A 45 -5.31 7.79 -6.36
CA GLN A 45 -4.18 8.31 -5.56
C GLN A 45 -4.65 8.77 -4.17
N THR A 46 -5.73 9.54 -4.11
CA THR A 46 -6.30 10.01 -2.84
C THR A 46 -6.76 8.83 -1.98
N ALA A 47 -7.40 7.83 -2.59
CA ALA A 47 -7.88 6.64 -1.90
C ALA A 47 -6.74 5.81 -1.31
N VAL A 48 -5.64 5.62 -2.06
CA VAL A 48 -4.44 4.92 -1.59
C VAL A 48 -3.81 5.66 -0.40
N ILE A 49 -3.61 6.97 -0.52
CA ILE A 49 -3.06 7.79 0.58
C ILE A 49 -3.95 7.68 1.83
N THR A 50 -5.26 7.84 1.65
CA THR A 50 -6.24 7.77 2.74
C THR A 50 -6.24 6.39 3.40
N TYR A 51 -6.11 5.31 2.61
CA TYR A 51 -6.03 3.95 3.12
C TYR A 51 -4.77 3.76 3.97
N LEU A 52 -3.60 4.19 3.48
CA LEU A 52 -2.35 4.08 4.22
C LEU A 52 -2.42 4.86 5.53
N GLU A 53 -2.80 6.13 5.49
CA GLU A 53 -2.89 6.97 6.69
C GLU A 53 -3.83 6.39 7.76
N ARG A 54 -4.98 5.83 7.36
CA ARG A 54 -5.96 5.30 8.30
C ARG A 54 -5.61 3.93 8.88
N ASN A 55 -4.85 3.12 8.13
CA ASN A 55 -4.62 1.72 8.50
C ASN A 55 -3.19 1.43 8.94
N TRP A 56 -2.25 2.36 8.73
CA TRP A 56 -0.83 2.11 8.96
C TRP A 56 -0.52 1.72 10.40
N GLU A 57 -1.08 2.41 11.40
CA GLU A 57 -0.83 2.09 12.82
C GLU A 57 -1.20 0.64 13.18
N LYS A 58 -2.33 0.16 12.63
CA LYS A 58 -2.76 -1.23 12.82
C LYS A 58 -1.82 -2.21 12.11
N HIS A 59 -1.38 -1.87 10.90
CA HIS A 59 -0.43 -2.69 10.14
C HIS A 59 0.94 -2.73 10.81
N GLU A 60 1.42 -1.62 11.36
CA GLU A 60 2.66 -1.50 12.14
C GLU A 60 2.59 -2.36 13.42
N THR A 61 1.45 -2.36 14.11
CA THR A 61 1.22 -3.24 15.27
C THR A 61 1.35 -4.71 14.86
N ARG A 62 0.70 -5.10 13.75
CA ARG A 62 0.75 -6.48 13.26
C ARG A 62 2.15 -6.89 12.81
N LEU A 63 2.85 -6.02 12.10
CA LEU A 63 4.25 -6.19 11.71
C LEU A 63 5.13 -6.44 12.93
N THR A 64 4.94 -5.67 14.00
CA THR A 64 5.70 -5.82 15.25
C THR A 64 5.44 -7.17 15.91
N LEU A 65 4.19 -7.62 15.95
CA LEU A 65 3.85 -8.94 16.49
C LEU A 65 4.51 -10.06 15.70
N GLU A 66 4.49 -9.98 14.37
CA GLU A 66 5.06 -11.00 13.51
C GLU A 66 6.60 -11.02 13.57
N ALA A 67 7.22 -9.86 13.69
CA ALA A 67 8.66 -9.74 13.93
C ALA A 67 9.06 -10.42 15.25
N ASN A 68 8.29 -10.18 16.31
CA ASN A 68 8.50 -10.81 17.62
C ASN A 68 8.33 -12.34 17.55
N GLU A 69 7.34 -12.86 16.82
CA GLU A 69 7.14 -14.30 16.62
C GLU A 69 8.32 -14.95 15.89
N GLN A 70 8.97 -14.22 14.98
CA GLN A 70 10.15 -14.69 14.24
C GLN A 70 11.48 -14.36 14.93
N GLY A 71 11.46 -13.66 16.07
CA GLY A 71 12.66 -13.27 16.81
C GLY A 71 13.56 -12.25 16.07
N ILE A 72 12.98 -11.44 15.18
CA ILE A 72 13.69 -10.39 14.42
C ILE A 72 13.14 -9.00 14.77
N SER A 73 13.83 -7.94 14.35
CA SER A 73 13.29 -6.59 14.55
C SER A 73 12.13 -6.28 13.58
N PRO A 74 11.19 -5.39 13.96
CA PRO A 74 10.16 -4.91 13.04
C PRO A 74 10.71 -4.30 11.75
N GLU A 75 11.87 -3.65 11.82
CA GLU A 75 12.59 -3.11 10.66
C GLU A 75 13.12 -4.21 9.74
N GLU A 76 13.71 -5.26 10.30
CA GLU A 76 14.15 -6.44 9.53
C GLU A 76 12.97 -7.14 8.87
N MET A 77 11.85 -7.26 9.58
CA MET A 77 10.61 -7.83 9.05
C MET A 77 10.03 -6.99 7.91
N PHE A 78 10.04 -5.66 8.07
CA PHE A 78 9.64 -4.73 7.01
C PHE A 78 10.50 -4.91 5.75
N LEU A 79 11.82 -4.97 5.91
CA LEU A 79 12.75 -5.17 4.80
C LEU A 79 12.55 -6.52 4.12
N ARG A 80 12.24 -7.59 4.87
CA ARG A 80 11.88 -8.89 4.29
C ARG A 80 10.68 -8.75 3.35
N TYR A 81 9.59 -8.14 3.81
CA TYR A 81 8.41 -7.96 2.96
C TYR A 81 8.64 -7.11 1.71
N VAL A 82 9.45 -6.06 1.84
CA VAL A 82 9.81 -5.21 0.70
C VAL A 82 10.65 -5.98 -0.32
N ASN A 83 11.53 -6.87 0.12
CA ASN A 83 12.39 -7.67 -0.76
C ASN A 83 11.65 -8.85 -1.41
N ASP A 84 10.73 -9.50 -0.67
CA ASP A 84 9.94 -10.65 -1.17
C ASP A 84 9.02 -10.25 -2.34
N ASP A 85 8.47 -9.04 -2.34
CA ASP A 85 7.68 -8.50 -3.48
C ASP A 85 8.54 -8.15 -4.71
N GLY A 86 9.87 -8.12 -4.56
CA GLY A 86 10.80 -7.92 -5.68
C GLY A 86 11.11 -9.18 -6.48
N ASP A 87 10.75 -10.37 -6.01
CA ASP A 87 11.15 -11.64 -6.62
C ASP A 87 10.00 -12.41 -7.31
N LYS A 88 8.82 -11.80 -7.42
CA LYS A 88 7.69 -12.26 -8.25
C LYS A 88 7.48 -11.38 -9.49
#